data_AF-A0A5J9TV68-F1
#
_entry.id   AF-A0A5J9TV68-F1
#
_cell.length_a   1.000
_cell.length_b   1.000
_cell.length_c   1.000
_cell.angle_alpha   90.00
_cell.angle_beta   90.00
_cell.angle_gamma   90.00
#
_symmetry.space_group_name_H-M   'P 1'
#
loop_
_entity.id
_entity.type
_entity.pdbx_description
1 polymer ?
#
loop_
_entity_poly.entity_id
_entity_poly.type
_entity_poly.pdbx_seq_one_letter_code
_entity_poly.pdbx_strand_id
1 'polypeptide(L)'
;MLVNAWRHGADHDAVVAAPNEKEVEKTEEMVRGLATLKGTTLRPSDIAEAALFLASDESRYVSGHNLVVDGGVTTSRNLIGL
;
A
#
# COMPACT_ATOMS: atom_id res chain seq x y z
N MET A 1 4.27 2.37 -13.49
CA MET A 1 3.27 3.47 -13.42
C MET A 1 2.76 3.47 -11.99
N LEU A 2 2.46 4.63 -11.39
CA LEU A 2 1.39 4.67 -10.38
C LEU A 2 0.06 4.38 -11.09
N VAL A 3 -0.07 3.17 -11.64
CA VAL A 3 -1.33 2.62 -12.06
C VAL A 3 -2.02 2.32 -10.75
N ASN A 4 -2.95 3.20 -10.40
CA ASN A 4 -4.02 2.96 -9.45
C ASN A 4 -4.15 1.46 -9.12
N ALA A 5 -3.59 1.05 -7.99
CA ALA A 5 -4.05 -0.14 -7.28
C ALA A 5 -5.37 0.17 -6.54
N TRP A 6 -6.11 1.20 -6.98
CA TRP A 6 -7.53 1.29 -6.77
C TRP A 6 -8.17 0.19 -7.62
N ARG A 7 -8.60 -0.89 -6.96
CA ARG A 7 -9.40 -1.94 -7.58
C ARG A 7 -10.68 -1.30 -8.15
N HIS A 8 -10.69 -0.99 -9.44
CA HIS A 8 -11.94 -0.73 -10.15
C HIS A 8 -12.60 -2.10 -10.39
N GLY A 9 -13.42 -2.50 -9.43
CA GLY A 9 -14.12 -3.77 -9.43
C GLY A 9 -15.26 -3.76 -8.43
N ALA A 10 -16.04 -2.68 -8.48
CA ALA A 10 -17.47 -2.63 -8.20
C ALA A 10 -17.96 -1.30 -8.78
N ASP A 11 -18.82 -1.42 -9.78
CA ASP A 11 -19.94 -0.54 -10.09
C ASP A 11 -20.21 0.63 -9.13
N HIS A 12 -20.51 1.76 -9.76
CA HIS A 12 -20.44 3.16 -9.31
C HIS A 12 -21.36 3.60 -8.15
N ASP A 13 -21.95 2.69 -7.37
CA ASP A 13 -22.97 3.04 -6.36
C ASP A 13 -22.68 2.52 -4.94
N ALA A 14 -21.49 1.97 -4.68
CA ALA A 14 -21.09 1.63 -3.32
C ALA A 14 -20.43 2.83 -2.63
N VAL A 15 -21.18 3.54 -1.80
CA VAL A 15 -20.62 4.25 -0.65
C VAL A 15 -19.85 3.20 0.15
N VAL A 16 -18.52 3.13 -0.04
CA VAL A 16 -17.65 2.34 0.84
C VAL A 16 -17.77 2.98 2.20
N ALA A 17 -18.63 2.41 3.05
CA ALA A 17 -18.71 2.76 4.44
C ALA A 17 -17.29 2.72 4.99
N ALA A 18 -16.83 3.82 5.59
CA ALA A 18 -15.53 3.84 6.22
C ALA A 18 -15.45 2.63 7.16
N PRO A 19 -14.40 1.79 7.05
CA PRO A 19 -14.26 0.64 7.92
C PRO A 19 -14.29 1.13 9.37
N ASN A 20 -15.01 0.41 10.23
CA ASN A 20 -15.01 0.73 11.65
C ASN A 20 -13.60 0.52 12.23
N GLU A 21 -13.31 1.15 13.36
CA GLU A 21 -11.97 1.16 13.97
C GLU A 21 -11.40 -0.25 14.20
N LYS A 22 -12.25 -1.24 14.54
CA LYS A 22 -11.82 -2.63 14.78
C LYS A 22 -11.39 -3.35 13.50
N GLU A 23 -12.07 -3.09 12.39
CA GLU A 23 -11.70 -3.65 11.09
C GLU A 23 -10.40 -3.04 10.57
N VAL A 24 -10.18 -1.74 10.82
CA VAL A 24 -8.91 -1.07 10.51
C VAL A 24 -7.79 -1.67 11.34
N GLU A 25 -7.96 -1.78 12.65
CA GLU A 25 -6.97 -2.35 13.57
C GLU A 25 -6.59 -3.79 13.16
N LYS A 26 -7.59 -4.65 12.93
CA LYS A 26 -7.36 -6.03 12.49
C LYS A 26 -6.60 -6.10 11.15
N THR A 27 -6.89 -5.19 10.24
CA THR A 27 -6.20 -5.13 8.94
C THR A 27 -4.76 -4.64 9.12
N GLU A 28 -4.53 -3.63 9.95
CA GLU A 28 -3.18 -3.14 10.28
C GLU A 28 -2.34 -4.23 10.96
N GLU A 29 -2.92 -4.97 11.91
CA GLU A 29 -2.26 -6.10 12.58
C GLU A 29 -1.89 -7.21 11.59
N MET A 30 -2.83 -7.57 10.70
CA MET A 30 -2.57 -8.54 9.65
C MET A 30 -1.38 -8.06 8.80
N VAL A 31 -1.43 -6.84 8.27
CA VAL A 31 -0.36 -6.29 7.42
C VAL A 31 0.97 -6.21 8.16
N ARG A 32 1.02 -5.81 9.43
CA ARG A 32 2.24 -5.83 10.27
C ARG A 32 2.81 -7.24 10.46
N GLY A 33 1.94 -8.22 10.65
CA GLY A 33 2.31 -9.64 10.67
C GLY A 33 2.91 -10.08 9.33
N LEU A 34 2.34 -9.57 8.24
CA LEU A 34 2.76 -9.90 6.88
C LEU A 34 4.07 -9.23 6.45
N ALA A 35 4.30 -7.99 6.86
CA ALA A 35 5.39 -7.13 6.40
C ALA A 35 6.76 -7.61 6.87
N THR A 36 7.78 -7.43 6.03
CA THR A 36 9.18 -7.64 6.40
C THR A 36 9.65 -6.54 7.35
N LEU A 37 9.25 -5.29 7.08
CA LEU A 37 9.54 -4.16 7.93
C LEU A 37 8.75 -4.26 9.24
N LYS A 38 9.46 -4.44 10.36
CA LYS A 38 8.87 -4.55 11.70
C LYS A 38 8.91 -3.20 12.43
N GLY A 39 7.94 -3.00 13.34
CA GLY A 39 7.86 -1.81 14.21
C GLY A 39 6.96 -0.69 13.69
N THR A 40 6.78 -0.55 12.38
CA THR A 40 6.00 0.55 11.78
C THR A 40 4.64 0.06 11.25
N THR A 41 3.55 0.79 11.52
CA THR A 41 2.28 0.64 10.79
C THR A 41 2.41 1.46 9.52
N LEU A 42 2.05 0.89 8.37
CA LEU A 42 1.83 1.66 7.16
C LEU A 42 0.59 2.57 7.32
N ARG A 43 0.79 3.88 7.24
CA ARG A 43 -0.25 4.90 7.39
C ARG A 43 -0.58 5.55 6.04
N PRO A 44 -1.77 6.18 5.90
CA PRO A 44 -2.10 6.95 4.70
C PRO A 44 -1.08 8.04 4.35
N SER A 45 -0.41 8.61 5.36
CA SER A 45 0.68 9.57 5.18
C SER A 45 1.87 8.99 4.40
N ASP A 46 2.20 7.72 4.62
CA ASP A 46 3.35 7.09 3.94
C ASP A 46 3.10 6.94 2.44
N ILE A 47 1.85 6.67 2.05
CA ILE A 47 1.43 6.64 0.65
C ILE A 47 1.42 8.07 0.05
N ALA A 48 0.98 9.06 0.83
CA ALA A 48 0.98 10.46 0.39
C ALA A 48 2.41 10.96 0.13
N GLU A 49 3.36 10.64 1.00
CA GLU A 49 4.79 10.97 0.83
C GLU A 49 5.39 10.28 -0.39
N ALA A 50 5.07 9.00 -0.63
CA ALA A 50 5.52 8.29 -1.82
C ALA A 50 4.96 8.89 -3.12
N ALA A 51 3.70 9.33 -3.10
CA ALA A 51 3.09 10.05 -4.21
C ALA A 51 3.76 11.43 -4.41
N LEU A 52 4.07 12.14 -3.32
CA LEU A 52 4.76 13.42 -3.36
C LEU A 52 6.17 13.28 -3.96
N PHE A 53 6.93 12.25 -3.56
CA PHE A 53 8.24 11.94 -4.15
C PHE A 53 8.14 11.71 -5.67
N LEU A 54 7.14 10.95 -6.12
CA LEU A 54 6.93 10.69 -7.55
C LEU A 54 6.43 11.92 -8.34
N ALA A 55 5.89 12.91 -7.65
CA ALA A 55 5.52 14.19 -8.23
C ALA A 55 6.65 15.24 -8.16
N SER A 56 7.71 15.00 -7.39
CA SER A 56 8.80 15.94 -7.17
C SER A 56 9.93 15.79 -8.20
N ASP A 57 10.80 16.80 -8.27
CA ASP A 57 12.00 16.80 -9.11
C ASP A 57 13.03 15.73 -8.71
N GLU A 58 12.89 15.13 -7.52
CA GLU A 58 13.74 14.04 -7.03
C GLU A 58 13.53 12.75 -7.84
N SER A 59 12.35 12.59 -8.44
CA SER A 59 12.00 11.43 -9.27
C SER A 59 12.01 11.73 -10.77
N ARG A 60 12.65 12.83 -11.23
CA ARG A 60 12.56 13.32 -12.63
C ARG A 60 12.88 12.31 -13.74
N TYR A 61 13.64 11.25 -13.44
CA TYR A 61 14.03 10.21 -14.39
C TYR A 61 13.39 8.85 -14.07
N VAL A 62 12.52 8.79 -13.06
CA VAL A 62 11.79 7.61 -12.66
C VAL A 62 10.47 7.59 -13.43
N SER A 63 10.44 6.80 -14.50
CA SER A 63 9.25 6.58 -15.31
C SER A 63 9.02 5.09 -15.52
N GLY A 64 7.75 4.70 -15.73
CA GLY A 64 7.36 3.30 -15.92
C GLY A 64 7.46 2.41 -14.67
N HIS A 65 8.10 2.86 -13.59
CA HIS A 65 8.32 2.06 -12.37
C HIS A 65 7.05 1.93 -11.51
N ASN A 66 6.91 0.80 -10.80
CA ASN A 66 5.85 0.57 -9.81
C ASN A 66 6.48 0.71 -8.41
N LEU A 67 6.27 1.84 -7.75
CA LEU A 67 6.74 2.06 -6.39
C LEU A 67 5.79 1.40 -5.39
N VAL A 68 6.16 0.21 -4.93
CA VAL A 68 5.35 -0.56 -3.95
C VAL A 68 5.70 -0.09 -2.53
N VAL A 69 4.69 0.35 -1.78
CA VAL A 69 4.83 0.84 -0.41
C VAL A 69 3.98 -0.02 0.52
N ASP A 70 4.49 -1.19 0.88
CA ASP A 70 3.75 -2.20 1.65
C ASP A 70 4.59 -2.87 2.76
N GLY A 71 5.77 -2.32 3.08
CA GLY A 71 6.68 -2.92 4.06
C GLY A 71 7.35 -4.23 3.60
N GLY A 72 7.35 -4.53 2.30
CA GLY A 72 8.02 -5.70 1.71
C GLY A 72 7.17 -6.96 1.64
N VAL A 73 5.85 -6.84 1.87
CA VAL A 73 4.90 -7.97 1.80
C VAL A 73 4.92 -8.62 0.41
N THR A 74 4.89 -7.80 -0.64
CA THR A 74 4.82 -8.25 -2.04
C THR A 74 6.08 -8.99 -2.49
N THR A 75 7.26 -8.64 -1.95
CA THR A 75 8.55 -9.13 -2.47
C THR A 75 9.19 -10.23 -1.64
N SER A 76 8.95 -10.27 -0.33
CA SER A 76 9.71 -11.14 0.59
C SER A 76 8.96 -12.39 1.05
N ARG A 77 7.65 -12.49 0.77
CA ARG A 77 6.89 -13.68 1.16
C ARG A 77 7.05 -14.80 0.14
N ASN A 78 7.91 -15.75 0.48
CA ASN A 78 7.96 -17.03 -0.20
C ASN A 78 6.85 -17.94 0.33
N LEU A 79 5.66 -17.86 -0.28
CA LEU A 79 4.49 -18.66 0.11
C LEU A 79 4.63 -20.15 -0.26
N ILE A 80 5.72 -20.54 -0.92
CA ILE A 80 5.97 -21.89 -1.42
C ILE A 80 6.80 -22.72 -0.43
N GLY A 81 7.34 -22.13 0.65
CA GLY A 81 7.98 -22.87 1.74
C GLY A 81 9.16 -23.77 1.33
N LEU A 82 9.90 -23.39 0.30
CA LEU A 82 11.16 -24.02 -0.11
C LEU A 82 12.32 -23.62 0.81
#